data_AF-A0A376KUT3-F1
#
_entry.id   AF-A0A376KUT3-F1
#
_cell.length_a   1.000
_cell.length_b   1.000
_cell.length_c   1.000
_cell.angle_alpha   90.00
_cell.angle_beta   90.00
_cell.angle_gamma   90.00
#
_symmetry.space_group_name_H-M   'P 1'
#
loop_
_entity.id
_entity.type
_entity.pdbx_description
1 polymer ?
#
loop_
_entity_poly.entity_id
_entity_poly.type
_entity_poly.pdbx_seq_one_letter_code
_entity_poly.pdbx_strand_id
1 'polypeptide(L)' 'MMNNKVSFTNSNNPTISLSAVIYFPPKFDETRQYQAIVVSHPGGGR' A
#
# COMPACT_ATOMS: atom_id res chain seq x y z
N MET A 1 15.00 4.50 -1.01
CA MET A 1 13.68 4.60 -1.69
C MET A 1 12.64 4.88 -0.62
N MET A 2 11.76 5.88 -0.77
CA MET A 2 10.85 6.31 0.31
C MET A 2 9.43 5.75 0.16
N ASN A 3 8.98 5.48 -1.06
CA ASN A 3 7.66 4.92 -1.35
C ASN A 3 7.62 4.18 -2.69
N ASN A 4 6.61 3.31 -2.84
CA ASN A 4 6.28 2.60 -4.08
C ASN A 4 4.78 2.75 -4.38
N LYS A 5 4.44 3.23 -5.59
CA LYS A 5 3.08 3.16 -6.10
C LYS A 5 2.83 1.79 -6.72
N VAL A 6 1.73 1.15 -6.34
CA VAL A 6 1.38 -0.20 -6.78
C VAL A 6 -0.05 -0.27 -7.31
N SER A 7 -0.27 -1.28 -8.14
CA SER A 7 -1.59 -1.76 -8.55
C SER A 7 -1.66 -3.25 -8.27
N PHE A 8 -2.73 -3.71 -7.62
CA PHE A 8 -2.89 -5.11 -7.25
C PHE A 8 -4.36 -5.55 -7.34
N THR A 9 -4.56 -6.83 -7.60
CA THR A 9 -5.89 -7.42 -7.71
C THR A 9 -6.61 -7.43 -6.37
N ASN A 10 -7.86 -6.95 -6.34
CA ASN A 10 -8.72 -7.07 -5.18
C ASN A 10 -9.15 -8.53 -4.97
N SER A 11 -8.82 -9.15 -3.84
CA SER A 11 -9.20 -10.55 -3.56
C SER A 11 -10.71 -10.76 -3.44
N ASN A 12 -11.48 -9.71 -3.10
CA ASN A 12 -12.93 -9.77 -3.00
C ASN A 12 -13.60 -9.73 -4.38
N ASN A 13 -12.95 -9.13 -5.37
CA ASN A 13 -13.41 -9.08 -6.75
C ASN A 13 -12.21 -8.98 -7.70
N PRO A 14 -11.76 -10.11 -8.30
CA PRO A 14 -10.55 -10.13 -9.13
C PRO A 14 -10.60 -9.28 -10.40
N THR A 15 -11.77 -8.78 -10.78
CA THR A 15 -11.93 -7.87 -11.93
C THR A 15 -11.59 -6.41 -11.59
N ILE A 16 -11.49 -6.08 -10.29
CA ILE A 16 -11.13 -4.74 -9.80
C ILE A 16 -9.65 -4.71 -9.43
N SER A 17 -8.91 -3.78 -10.02
CA SER A 17 -7.54 -3.43 -9.60
C SER A 17 -7.54 -2.27 -8.63
N LEU A 18 -6.94 -2.44 -7.46
CA LEU A 18 -6.74 -1.39 -6.46
C LEU A 18 -5.41 -0.70 -6.68
N SER A 19 -5.39 0.64 -6.53
CA SER A 19 -4.15 1.41 -6.51
C SER A 19 -3.84 1.88 -5.09
N ALA A 20 -2.56 1.77 -4.70
CA ALA A 20 -2.08 2.22 -3.40
C ALA A 20 -0.65 2.77 -3.49
N VAL A 21 -0.24 3.45 -2.42
CA VAL A 21 1.15 3.88 -2.20
C VAL A 21 1.64 3.24 -0.92
N ILE A 22 2.74 2.49 -1.01
CA ILE A 22 3.42 1.88 0.13
C ILE A 22 4.54 2.82 0.56
N TYR A 23 4.53 3.26 1.82
CA TYR A 23 5.59 4.07 2.40
C TYR A 23 6.53 3.20 3.23
N PHE A 24 7.83 3.43 3.09
CA PHE A 24 8.85 2.67 3.80
C PHE A 24 9.44 3.48 4.96
N PRO A 25 9.75 2.84 6.11
CA PRO A 25 10.42 3.52 7.20
C PRO A 25 11.85 3.93 6.82
N PRO A 26 12.48 4.85 7.57
CA PRO A 26 13.90 5.16 7.38
C PRO A 26 14.77 3.91 7.46
N LYS A 27 15.72 3.77 6.52
CA LYS A 27 16.61 2.60 6.40
C LYS A 27 15.85 1.27 6.25
N PHE A 28 14.78 1.29 5.45
CA PHE A 28 14.04 0.09 5.08
C PHE A 28 14.95 -0.97 4.44
N ASP A 29 14.74 -2.21 4.85
CA ASP A 29 15.44 -3.41 4.40
C ASP A 29 14.39 -4.48 4.11
N GLU A 30 14.28 -4.86 2.85
CA GLU A 30 13.26 -5.80 2.36
C GLU A 30 13.37 -7.22 2.94
N THR A 31 14.51 -7.55 3.57
CA THR A 31 14.72 -8.87 4.20
C THR A 31 14.18 -8.94 5.62
N ARG A 32 13.70 -7.81 6.18
CA ARG A 32 13.21 -7.71 7.55
C ARG A 32 11.69 -7.65 7.61
N GLN A 33 11.14 -7.99 8.79
CA GLN A 33 9.72 -7.81 9.09
C GLN A 33 9.48 -6.49 9.82
N TYR A 34 8.36 -5.83 9.50
CA TYR A 34 7.95 -4.55 10.07
C TYR A 34 6.48 -4.60 10.46
N GLN A 35 6.09 -3.81 11.48
CA GLN A 35 4.67 -3.52 11.67
C GLN A 35 4.14 -2.76 10.46
N ALA A 36 2.94 -3.10 10.02
CA ALA A 36 2.27 -2.45 8.91
C ALA A 36 0.99 -1.77 9.39
N ILE A 37 0.71 -0.58 8.85
CA ILE A 37 -0.51 0.17 9.10
C ILE A 37 -1.24 0.33 7.77
N VAL A 38 -2.52 -0.01 7.75
CA VAL A 38 -3.40 0.23 6.61
C VAL A 38 -4.15 1.53 6.85
N VAL A 39 -4.09 2.45 5.89
CA VAL A 39 -4.76 3.75 5.96
C VAL A 39 -5.85 3.82 4.90
N SER A 40 -7.07 4.11 5.33
CA SER A 40 -8.19 4.42 4.44
C SER A 40 -8.34 5.93 4.31
N HIS A 41 -8.58 6.42 3.10
CA HIS A 41 -8.80 7.84 2.86
C HIS A 41 -10.17 8.31 3.37
N PRO A 42 -10.38 9.62 3.63
CA PRO A 42 -11.69 10.18 3.95
C PRO A 42 -12.72 9.94 2.83
N GLY A 43 -14.02 9.92 3.18
CA GLY A 43 -15.09 9.76 2.19
C GLY A 43 -15.03 10.81 1.07
N GLY A 44 -15.07 10.36 -0.19
CA GLY A 44 -15.01 11.24 -1.37
C GLY A 44 -13.60 11.48 -1.93
N GLY A 45 -12.54 11.08 -1.23
CA GLY A 45 -11.17 11.05 -1.76
C GLY A 45 -10.61 12.42 -2.20
N ARG A 46 -11.20 13.50 -1.69
CA ARG A 46 -10.76 14.89 -1.90
C ARG A 46 -10.09 15.44 -0.65
#